data_AF-A0A1H8D4T8-F1
#
_entry.id   AF-A0A1H8D4T8-F1
#
_cell.length_a   1.000
_cell.length_b   1.000
_cell.length_c   1.000
_cell.angle_alpha   90.00
_cell.angle_beta   90.00
_cell.angle_gamma   90.00
#
_symmetry.space_group_name_H-M   'P 1'
#
loop_
_entity.id
_entity.type
_entity.pdbx_description
1 polymer ?
#
loop_
_entity_poly.entity_id
_entity_poly.type
_entity_poly.pdbx_seq_one_letter_code
_entity_poly.pdbx_strand_id
1 'polypeptide(L)'
;MRSIIAMCIVCLPLKSLTVTSPFGYRSHPLTGKLDYHTGIDFRANYDTVYAVLNGVVRSVDFTPNLGMAINLQHGELNTIYGHLSKSLVALKDTVIAGQPIAISGATGHVTAAHLHFSVRYQKRYLNPLNFLYQILKITDHEQKF
;
A
#
# COMPACT_ATOMS: atom_id res chain seq x y z
N MET A 1 33.52 15.83 -0.28
CA MET A 1 32.35 15.24 0.39
C MET A 1 31.09 15.73 -0.31
N ARG A 2 30.55 14.95 -1.24
CA ARG A 2 29.18 15.14 -1.74
C ARG A 2 28.34 14.10 -1.01
N SER A 3 27.55 14.54 -0.03
CA SER A 3 26.45 13.73 0.48
C SER A 3 25.46 13.55 -0.66
N ILE A 4 25.59 12.44 -1.38
CA ILE A 4 24.53 11.97 -2.26
C ILE A 4 23.49 11.43 -1.29
N ILE A 5 22.43 12.21 -1.07
CA ILE A 5 21.22 11.72 -0.43
C ILE A 5 20.79 10.53 -1.30
N ALA A 6 20.99 9.31 -0.81
CA ALA A 6 20.43 8.12 -1.41
C ALA A 6 18.91 8.28 -1.29
N MET A 7 18.32 8.87 -2.32
CA MET A 7 16.87 8.99 -2.45
C MET A 7 16.39 7.54 -2.53
N CYS A 8 15.86 7.01 -1.42
CA CYS A 8 15.21 5.70 -1.43
C CYS A 8 14.08 5.81 -2.45
N ILE A 9 14.24 5.14 -3.59
CA ILE A 9 13.26 5.16 -4.67
C ILE A 9 12.04 4.30 -4.29
N VAL A 10 12.22 3.42 -3.29
CA VAL A 10 11.21 2.50 -2.79
C VAL A 10 11.26 2.36 -1.27
N CYS A 11 10.11 2.10 -0.65
CA CYS A 11 9.97 1.72 0.75
C CYS A 11 8.87 0.65 0.91
N LEU A 12 8.91 -0.12 1.99
CA LEU A 12 7.78 -0.99 2.35
C LEU A 12 6.62 -0.15 2.92
N PRO A 13 5.36 -0.57 2.73
CA PRO A 13 4.21 0.19 3.24
C PRO A 13 4.09 0.16 4.78
N LEU A 14 4.79 -0.76 5.44
CA LEU A 14 4.87 -0.93 6.90
C LEU A 14 6.32 -1.30 7.28
N LYS A 15 6.69 -1.11 8.55
CA LYS A 15 8.02 -1.50 9.07
C LYS A 15 8.30 -3.01 8.97
N SER A 16 7.26 -3.84 9.05
CA SER A 16 7.34 -5.29 8.91
C SER A 16 6.09 -5.79 8.18
N LEU A 17 6.26 -6.75 7.26
CA LEU A 17 5.15 -7.36 6.53
C LEU A 17 4.83 -8.75 7.08
N THR A 18 3.60 -8.94 7.55
CA THR A 18 3.04 -10.26 7.85
C THR A 18 1.71 -10.36 7.10
N VAL A 19 1.64 -11.23 6.10
CA VAL A 19 0.43 -11.42 5.30
C VAL A 19 -0.64 -12.12 6.15
N THR A 20 -1.81 -11.51 6.26
CA THR A 20 -2.99 -12.10 6.91
C THR A 20 -4.00 -12.60 5.89
N SER A 21 -4.00 -12.04 4.68
CA SER A 21 -4.90 -12.43 3.59
C SER A 21 -4.21 -12.22 2.23
N PRO A 22 -4.08 -13.27 1.40
CA PRO A 22 -3.37 -13.17 0.13
C PRO A 22 -4.19 -12.47 -0.95
N PHE A 23 -3.51 -12.00 -1.99
CA PHE A 23 -4.09 -11.51 -3.24
C PHE A 23 -4.66 -12.65 -4.10
N GLY A 24 -5.74 -12.36 -4.83
CA GLY A 24 -6.35 -13.28 -5.80
C GLY A 24 -7.52 -14.09 -5.22
N TYR A 25 -7.84 -15.21 -5.86
CA TYR A 25 -8.94 -16.07 -5.43
C TYR A 25 -8.65 -16.72 -4.09
N ARG A 26 -9.57 -16.55 -3.15
CA ARG A 26 -9.52 -17.15 -1.82
C ARG A 26 -10.92 -17.45 -1.30
N SER A 27 -11.01 -18.25 -0.24
CA SER A 27 -12.25 -18.37 0.52
C SER A 27 -12.48 -17.08 1.31
N HIS A 28 -13.70 -16.55 1.29
CA HIS A 28 -14.11 -15.35 2.00
C HIS A 28 -14.09 -15.62 3.51
N PRO A 29 -13.42 -14.80 4.33
CA PRO A 29 -13.15 -15.12 5.74
C PRO A 29 -14.42 -15.28 6.59
N LEU A 30 -15.50 -14.60 6.23
CA LEU A 30 -16.78 -14.68 6.96
C LEU A 30 -17.78 -15.69 6.39
N THR A 31 -17.77 -15.94 5.08
CA THR A 31 -18.86 -16.67 4.42
C THR A 31 -18.42 -18.00 3.83
N GLY A 32 -17.12 -18.26 3.76
CA GLY A 32 -16.54 -19.45 3.13
C GLY A 32 -16.63 -19.48 1.60
N LYS A 33 -17.35 -18.53 0.99
CA LYS A 33 -17.57 -18.48 -0.47
C LYS A 33 -16.30 -18.08 -1.21
N LEU A 34 -16.19 -18.46 -2.48
CA LEU A 34 -15.11 -17.98 -3.34
C LEU A 34 -15.20 -16.46 -3.50
N ASP A 35 -14.09 -15.78 -3.25
CA ASP A 35 -13.93 -14.34 -3.30
C ASP A 35 -12.63 -13.99 -4.03
N TYR A 36 -12.60 -12.86 -4.74
CA TYR A 36 -11.40 -12.39 -5.44
C TYR A 36 -10.87 -11.12 -4.76
N HIS A 37 -9.74 -11.27 -4.09
CA HIS A 37 -9.13 -10.20 -3.35
C HIS A 37 -8.22 -9.34 -4.24
N THR A 38 -8.61 -8.08 -4.46
CA THR A 38 -7.90 -7.15 -5.35
C THR A 38 -6.62 -6.55 -4.75
N GLY A 39 -6.31 -6.87 -3.50
CA GLY A 39 -5.11 -6.43 -2.79
C GLY A 39 -4.53 -7.54 -1.93
N ILE A 40 -3.69 -7.16 -0.98
CA ILE A 40 -3.15 -8.03 0.05
C ILE A 40 -3.39 -7.37 1.40
N ASP A 41 -3.71 -8.18 2.41
CA ASP A 41 -3.88 -7.67 3.77
C ASP A 41 -2.63 -7.99 4.59
N PHE A 42 -2.10 -6.97 5.25
CA PHE A 42 -0.98 -7.08 6.17
C PHE A 42 -1.45 -6.82 7.60
N ARG A 43 -0.94 -7.63 8.54
CA ARG A 43 -1.12 -7.38 9.98
C ARG A 43 -0.60 -5.99 10.31
N ALA A 44 -1.49 -5.14 10.81
CA ALA A 44 -1.16 -3.81 11.30
C ALA A 44 -2.23 -3.36 12.30
N ASN A 45 -1.85 -2.65 13.36
CA ASN A 45 -2.80 -2.19 14.37
C ASN A 45 -2.51 -0.75 14.77
N TYR A 46 -3.11 0.21 14.04
CA TYR A 46 -2.81 1.63 14.18
C TYR A 46 -1.32 1.97 13.97
N ASP A 47 -0.69 1.23 13.06
CA ASP A 47 0.70 1.42 12.67
C ASP A 47 0.84 2.54 11.64
N THR A 48 2.02 3.17 11.60
CA THR A 48 2.36 4.13 10.55
C THR A 48 2.44 3.44 9.19
N VAL A 49 1.76 4.01 8.21
CA VAL A 49 1.76 3.57 6.81
C VAL A 49 2.62 4.53 5.98
N TYR A 50 3.48 3.96 5.14
CA TYR A 50 4.44 4.71 4.33
C TYR A 50 4.12 4.63 2.84
N ALA A 51 4.43 5.68 2.09
CA ALA A 51 4.39 5.64 0.63
C ALA A 51 5.43 4.65 0.10
N VAL A 52 4.99 3.68 -0.71
CA VAL A 52 5.90 2.67 -1.30
C VAL A 52 6.81 3.27 -2.37
N LEU A 53 6.31 4.25 -3.13
CA LEU A 53 7.02 4.94 -4.21
C LEU A 53 6.76 6.45 -4.13
N ASN A 54 7.62 7.25 -4.76
CA ASN A 54 7.35 8.66 -5.02
C ASN A 54 6.06 8.81 -5.84
N GLY A 55 5.20 9.75 -5.50
CA GLY A 55 3.95 9.92 -6.23
C GLY A 55 3.15 11.14 -5.82
N VAL A 56 1.93 11.22 -6.37
CA VAL A 56 0.97 12.28 -6.07
C VAL A 56 -0.30 11.65 -5.51
N VAL A 57 -0.83 12.22 -4.43
CA VAL A 57 -2.11 11.80 -3.86
C VAL A 57 -3.23 12.10 -4.85
N ARG A 58 -3.82 11.05 -5.42
CA ARG A 58 -4.92 11.17 -6.38
C ARG A 58 -6.26 11.23 -5.69
N SER A 59 -6.41 10.60 -4.53
CA SER A 59 -7.59 10.74 -3.68
C SER A 59 -7.33 10.30 -2.24
N VAL A 60 -8.18 10.82 -1.34
CA VAL A 60 -8.33 10.39 0.04
C VAL A 60 -9.83 10.20 0.24
N ASP A 61 -10.30 8.97 0.02
CA ASP A 61 -11.73 8.66 -0.09
C ASP A 61 -12.18 7.75 1.05
N PHE A 62 -13.49 7.69 1.26
CA PHE A 62 -14.11 6.70 2.12
C PHE A 62 -15.09 5.84 1.32
N THR A 63 -15.01 4.52 1.45
CA THR A 63 -16.03 3.61 0.93
C THR A 63 -16.42 2.59 2.00
N PRO A 64 -17.63 2.01 1.96
CA PRO A 64 -18.01 0.98 2.92
C PRO A 64 -17.04 -0.21 2.95
N ASN A 65 -16.53 -0.63 1.78
CA ASN A 65 -15.68 -1.81 1.69
C ASN A 65 -14.23 -1.54 2.09
N LEU A 66 -13.61 -0.46 1.60
CA LEU A 66 -12.19 -0.14 1.87
C LEU A 66 -12.00 0.75 3.11
N GLY A 67 -13.08 1.26 3.70
CA GLY A 67 -12.99 2.31 4.72
C GLY A 67 -12.35 3.57 4.13
N MET A 68 -11.62 4.30 4.97
CA MET A 68 -10.79 5.39 4.50
C MET A 68 -9.58 4.82 3.74
N ALA A 69 -9.35 5.34 2.54
CA ALA A 69 -8.28 4.90 1.68
C ALA A 69 -7.55 6.07 1.01
N ILE A 70 -6.25 5.90 0.82
CA ILE A 70 -5.40 6.82 0.03
C ILE A 70 -5.03 6.12 -1.26
N ASN A 71 -5.17 6.85 -2.38
CA ASN A 71 -4.69 6.41 -3.68
C ASN A 71 -3.51 7.30 -4.12
N LEU A 72 -2.33 6.71 -4.28
CA LEU A 72 -1.14 7.38 -4.79
C LEU A 72 -0.90 7.00 -6.25
N GLN A 73 -0.70 7.99 -7.10
CA GLN A 73 -0.33 7.82 -8.50
C GLN A 73 1.19 7.95 -8.70
N HIS A 74 1.76 7.01 -9.44
CA HIS A 74 3.20 6.87 -9.73
C HIS A 74 3.44 6.74 -11.25
N GLY A 75 2.80 7.61 -12.05
CA GLY A 75 2.70 7.45 -13.50
C GLY A 75 1.50 6.57 -13.90
N GLU A 76 1.75 5.46 -14.59
CA GLU A 76 0.72 4.49 -14.99
C GLU A 76 0.32 3.53 -13.85
N LEU A 77 1.14 3.49 -12.80
CA LEU A 77 0.92 2.69 -11.60
C LEU A 77 0.17 3.51 -10.55
N ASN A 78 -0.69 2.85 -9.77
CA ASN A 78 -1.27 3.38 -8.56
C ASN A 78 -1.08 2.41 -7.41
N THR A 79 -0.82 2.93 -6.21
CA THR A 79 -0.90 2.17 -4.95
C THR A 79 -2.07 2.67 -4.12
N ILE A 80 -2.80 1.74 -3.50
CA ILE A 80 -3.98 2.05 -2.68
C ILE A 80 -3.76 1.47 -1.28
N TYR A 81 -3.99 2.30 -0.27
CA TYR A 81 -3.82 1.97 1.14
C TYR A 81 -5.19 2.11 1.80
N GLY A 82 -5.80 1.00 2.24
CA GLY A 82 -7.15 0.94 2.78
C GLY A 82 -7.22 0.68 4.28
N HIS A 83 -8.43 0.74 4.82
CA HIS A 83 -8.79 0.57 6.23
C HIS A 83 -8.09 1.52 7.18
N LEU A 84 -7.69 2.70 6.69
CA LEU A 84 -6.91 3.67 7.45
C LEU A 84 -7.75 4.28 8.57
N SER A 85 -7.12 4.62 9.70
CA SER A 85 -7.75 5.39 10.78
C SER A 85 -7.54 6.89 10.63
N LYS A 86 -6.39 7.30 10.06
CA LYS A 86 -6.04 8.70 9.85
C LYS A 86 -5.23 8.88 8.56
N SER A 87 -5.60 9.88 7.74
CA SER A 87 -4.73 10.38 6.67
C SER A 87 -3.77 11.44 7.21
N LEU A 88 -2.51 11.42 6.76
CA LEU A 88 -1.49 12.44 7.03
C LEU A 88 -1.20 13.31 5.80
N VAL A 89 -1.89 13.04 4.69
CA VAL A 89 -1.75 13.74 3.40
C VAL A 89 -3.12 14.11 2.84
N ALA A 90 -3.14 15.06 1.91
CA ALA A 90 -4.32 15.56 1.24
C ALA A 90 -4.23 15.37 -0.28
N LEU A 91 -5.38 15.50 -0.95
CA LEU A 91 -5.48 15.48 -2.41
C LEU A 91 -4.47 16.46 -3.04
N LYS A 92 -3.73 15.98 -4.07
CA LYS A 92 -2.66 16.68 -4.80
C LYS A 92 -1.32 16.82 -4.06
N ASP A 93 -1.18 16.36 -2.81
CA ASP A 93 0.13 16.34 -2.17
C ASP A 93 1.09 15.45 -2.96
N THR A 94 2.34 15.89 -3.08
CA THR A 94 3.44 15.06 -3.58
C THR A 94 4.11 14.38 -2.39
N VAL A 95 4.39 13.09 -2.53
CA VAL A 95 5.05 12.28 -1.50
C VAL A 95 6.28 11.61 -2.07
N ILE A 96 7.28 11.42 -1.22
CA ILE A 96 8.46 10.58 -1.53
C ILE A 96 8.32 9.20 -0.90
N ALA A 97 8.98 8.19 -1.46
CA ALA A 97 8.98 6.85 -0.90
C ALA A 97 9.53 6.88 0.54
N GLY A 98 8.87 6.15 1.43
CA GLY A 98 9.18 6.15 2.87
C GLY A 98 8.61 7.33 3.65
N GLN A 99 7.92 8.27 3.00
CA GLN A 99 7.17 9.30 3.71
C GLN A 99 5.96 8.68 4.44
N PRO A 100 5.74 8.98 5.74
CA PRO A 100 4.50 8.65 6.42
C PRO A 100 3.30 9.32 5.73
N ILE A 101 2.29 8.54 5.35
CA ILE A 101 1.10 9.04 4.66
C ILE A 101 -0.20 8.81 5.43
N ALA A 102 -0.21 7.85 6.36
CA ALA A 102 -1.39 7.50 7.12
C ALA A 102 -1.06 6.71 8.39
N ILE A 103 -2.10 6.45 9.18
CA ILE A 103 -2.12 5.45 10.24
C ILE A 103 -3.12 4.36 9.82
N SER A 104 -2.72 3.08 9.89
CA SER A 104 -3.62 1.95 9.64
C SER A 104 -4.76 1.91 10.66
N GLY A 105 -5.76 1.07 10.45
CA GLY A 105 -6.91 1.05 11.34
C GLY A 105 -7.89 -0.06 11.01
N ALA A 106 -9.14 0.18 11.36
CA ALA A 106 -10.24 -0.76 11.17
C ALA A 106 -11.48 -0.07 10.56
N THR A 107 -11.29 0.90 9.67
CA THR A 107 -12.43 1.59 9.02
C THR A 107 -13.01 0.78 7.87
N GLY A 108 -14.30 0.95 7.60
CA GLY A 108 -15.03 0.17 6.59
C GLY A 108 -15.42 -1.21 7.09
N HIS A 109 -15.68 -2.13 6.16
CA HIS A 109 -16.10 -3.50 6.45
C HIS A 109 -14.90 -4.40 6.71
N VAL A 110 -14.47 -4.45 7.97
CA VAL A 110 -13.36 -5.31 8.41
C VAL A 110 -13.69 -6.01 9.71
N THR A 111 -13.03 -7.14 9.95
CA THR A 111 -13.17 -7.92 11.19
C THR A 111 -12.18 -7.48 12.27
N ALA A 112 -11.03 -6.94 11.89
CA ALA A 112 -9.97 -6.48 12.77
C ALA A 112 -9.10 -5.43 12.06
N ALA A 113 -8.33 -4.67 12.84
CA ALA A 113 -7.38 -3.70 12.29
C ALA A 113 -6.31 -4.40 11.44
N HIS A 114 -6.05 -3.85 10.26
CA HIS A 114 -5.01 -4.28 9.32
C HIS A 114 -4.76 -3.20 8.27
N LEU A 115 -3.75 -3.39 7.42
CA LEU A 115 -3.57 -2.59 6.21
C LEU A 115 -3.99 -3.42 5.00
N HIS A 116 -5.00 -2.96 4.26
CA HIS A 116 -5.24 -3.44 2.90
C HIS A 116 -4.36 -2.66 1.92
N PHE A 117 -3.57 -3.36 1.13
CA PHE A 117 -2.68 -2.76 0.14
C PHE A 117 -2.94 -3.32 -1.25
N SER A 118 -3.25 -2.44 -2.20
CA SER A 118 -3.45 -2.81 -3.60
C SER A 118 -2.46 -2.11 -4.50
N VAL A 119 -2.07 -2.80 -5.58
CA VAL A 119 -1.24 -2.25 -6.65
C VAL A 119 -2.02 -2.36 -7.96
N ARG A 120 -2.16 -1.26 -8.69
CA ARG A 120 -2.89 -1.23 -9.95
C ARG A 120 -2.04 -0.63 -11.06
N TYR A 121 -1.80 -1.38 -12.12
CA TYR A 121 -1.22 -0.87 -13.36
C TYR A 121 -2.34 -0.67 -14.36
N GLN A 122 -2.57 0.58 -14.77
CA GLN A 122 -3.72 0.97 -15.58
C GLN A 122 -5.05 0.48 -14.96
N LYS A 123 -5.73 -0.48 -15.60
CA LYS A 123 -7.02 -1.05 -15.15
C LYS A 123 -6.90 -2.40 -14.45
N ARG A 124 -5.69 -2.94 -14.26
CA ARG A 124 -5.47 -4.30 -13.72
C ARG A 124 -4.81 -4.25 -12.35
N TYR A 125 -5.36 -5.02 -11.41
CA TYR A 125 -4.70 -5.26 -10.13
C TYR A 125 -3.56 -6.25 -10.31
N LEU A 126 -2.42 -5.93 -9.73
CA LEU A 126 -1.22 -6.76 -9.70
C LEU A 126 -1.10 -7.42 -8.33
N ASN A 127 -0.48 -8.59 -8.26
CA ASN A 127 -0.14 -9.21 -6.99
C ASN A 127 0.86 -8.30 -6.23
N PRO A 128 0.47 -7.69 -5.09
CA PRO A 128 1.31 -6.71 -4.41
C PRO A 128 2.60 -7.31 -3.85
N LEU A 129 2.59 -8.59 -3.45
CA LEU A 129 3.78 -9.26 -2.92
C LEU A 129 4.85 -9.44 -4.01
N ASN A 130 4.43 -9.89 -5.20
CA ASN A 130 5.33 -10.00 -6.35
C ASN A 130 5.85 -8.63 -6.78
N PHE A 131 5.00 -7.61 -6.76
CA PHE A 131 5.39 -6.23 -7.06
C PHE A 131 6.47 -5.73 -6.09
N LEU A 132 6.21 -5.82 -4.77
CA LEU A 132 7.17 -5.40 -3.73
C LEU A 132 8.50 -6.14 -3.84
N TYR A 133 8.49 -7.46 -4.08
CA TYR A 133 9.70 -8.25 -4.27
C TYR A 133 10.54 -7.75 -5.47
N GLN A 134 9.89 -7.49 -6.61
CA GLN A 134 10.58 -7.05 -7.81
C GLN A 134 11.21 -5.67 -7.65
N ILE A 135 10.47 -4.71 -7.09
CA ILE A 135 10.99 -3.33 -6.94
C ILE A 135 12.14 -3.26 -5.93
N LEU A 136 12.10 -4.04 -4.85
CA LEU A 136 13.21 -4.11 -3.88
C LEU A 136 14.46 -4.71 -4.52
N LYS A 137 14.29 -5.81 -5.28
CA LYS A 137 15.40 -6.45 -5.98
C LYS A 137 16.07 -5.51 -6.99
N ILE A 138 15.29 -4.74 -7.74
CA ILE A 138 15.82 -3.77 -8.72
C ILE A 138 16.64 -2.68 -7.99
N THR A 139 16.11 -2.11 -6.91
CA THR A 139 16.81 -1.07 -6.15
C THR A 139 18.12 -1.57 -5.53
N ASP A 140 18.16 -2.82 -5.03
CA ASP A 140 19.39 -3.43 -4.51
C ASP A 140 20.47 -3.61 -5.58
N HIS A 141 20.09 -3.79 -6.84
CA HIS A 141 21.03 -3.88 -7.96
C HIS A 141 21.54 -2.52 -8.39
N GLU A 142 20.70 -1.48 -8.43
CA GLU A 142 21.11 -0.13 -8.82
C GLU A 142 22.02 0.55 -7.78
N GLN A 143 21.91 0.19 -6.50
CA GLN A 143 22.80 0.70 -5.44
C GLN A 143 24.19 0.05 -5.39
N LYS A 144 24.45 -0.96 -6.24
CA LYS A 144 25.72 -1.70 -6.27
C LYS A 144 26.64 -1.31 -7.43
N PHE A 145 26.29 -0.27 -8.19
CA PHE A 145 27.11 0.33 -9.25
C PHE A 145 27.40 1.80 -8.94
#